data_AF-A0A945KWW2-F1
#
_entry.id   AF-A0A945KWW2-F1
#
_cell.length_a   1.000
_cell.length_b   1.000
_cell.length_c   1.000
_cell.angle_alpha   90.00
_cell.angle_beta   90.00
_cell.angle_gamma   90.00
#
_symmetry.space_group_name_H-M   'P 1'
#
loop_
_entity.id
_entity.type
_entity.pdbx_description
1 polymer ?
#
loop_
_entity_poly.entity_id
_entity_poly.type
_entity_poly.pdbx_seq_one_letter_code
_entity_poly.pdbx_strand_id
1 'polypeptide(L)'
;HAQLKTPCFISRNFFTETNIHTIKDISKISLFSLASQDDIDILIIGTGASPQFLAAKQQVDIQQMNIGTECMNSESACRSFNLLLSDIRNVGLLLL
;
A
#
# COMPACT_ATOMS: atom_id res chain seq x y z
N HIS A 1 10.55 14.44 12.81
CA HIS A 1 10.35 14.40 11.35
C HIS A 1 11.07 13.17 10.82
N ALA A 2 10.33 12.14 10.38
CA ALA A 2 10.92 11.04 9.61
C ALA A 2 10.92 11.42 8.13
N GLN A 3 12.03 11.18 7.42
CA GLN A 3 12.09 11.25 5.97
C GLN A 3 12.21 9.82 5.47
N LEU A 4 11.26 9.38 4.65
CA LEU A 4 11.27 8.07 4.01
C LEU A 4 11.55 8.25 2.53
N LYS A 5 12.40 7.40 1.96
CA LYS A 5 12.59 7.33 0.51
C LYS A 5 11.57 6.39 -0.10
N THR A 6 11.12 6.71 -1.31
CA THR A 6 10.34 5.76 -2.10
C THR A 6 11.29 4.68 -2.66
N PRO A 7 10.87 3.40 -2.66
CA PRO A 7 9.54 2.93 -2.34
C PRO A 7 9.36 2.63 -0.84
N CYS A 8 8.24 3.05 -0.25
CA CYS A 8 7.98 2.89 1.19
C CYS A 8 6.56 2.44 1.48
N PHE A 9 6.41 1.77 2.62
CA PHE A 9 5.14 1.33 3.18
C PHE A 9 4.86 2.11 4.46
N ILE A 10 3.62 2.58 4.62
CA ILE A 10 3.17 3.40 5.73
C ILE A 10 1.79 2.91 6.16
N SER A 11 1.63 2.61 7.44
CA SER A 11 0.36 2.33 8.11
C SER A 11 0.17 3.32 9.26
N ARG A 12 -0.86 3.09 10.09
CA ARG A 12 -1.20 3.97 11.21
C ARG A 12 -0.10 4.03 12.28
N ASN A 13 0.55 2.90 12.58
CA ASN A 13 1.55 2.82 13.65
C ASN A 13 2.93 2.35 13.17
N PHE A 14 3.06 1.96 11.90
CA PHE A 14 4.30 1.43 11.35
C PHE A 14 4.64 2.10 10.01
N PHE A 15 5.93 2.25 9.74
CA PHE A 15 6.41 2.66 8.44
C PHE A 15 7.77 2.02 8.16
N THR A 16 8.04 1.68 6.90
CA THR A 16 9.31 1.10 6.50
C THR A 16 9.63 1.38 5.04
N GLU A 17 10.91 1.36 4.70
CA GLU A 17 11.35 1.37 3.31
C GLU A 17 11.23 -0.05 2.74
N THR A 18 10.74 -0.16 1.51
CA THR A 18 10.55 -1.44 0.84
C THR A 18 11.53 -1.59 -0.30
N ASN A 19 11.72 -2.82 -0.79
CA ASN A 19 12.45 -3.07 -2.04
C ASN A 19 11.47 -3.32 -3.22
N ILE A 20 10.22 -2.88 -3.08
CA ILE A 20 9.18 -3.06 -4.11
C ILE A 20 9.26 -1.85 -5.03
N HIS A 21 9.99 -1.94 -6.13
CA HIS A 21 10.15 -0.82 -7.07
C HIS A 21 9.04 -0.74 -8.10
N THR A 22 8.37 -1.86 -8.39
CA THR A 22 7.30 -1.91 -9.38
C THR A 22 6.10 -2.70 -8.87
N ILE A 23 4.94 -2.47 -9.47
CA ILE A 23 3.73 -3.28 -9.16
C ILE A 23 3.99 -4.77 -9.36
N LYS A 24 4.85 -5.16 -10.29
CA LYS A 24 5.14 -6.57 -10.58
C LYS A 24 5.82 -7.28 -9.41
N ASP A 25 6.53 -6.52 -8.57
CA ASP A 25 7.22 -7.04 -7.39
C ASP A 25 6.28 -7.23 -6.19
N ILE A 26 5.04 -6.74 -6.30
CA ILE A 26 4.01 -6.90 -5.28
C ILE A 26 3.56 -8.37 -5.27
N SER A 27 4.01 -9.09 -4.26
CA SER A 27 3.62 -10.48 -4.02
C SER A 27 2.90 -10.62 -2.69
N LYS A 28 2.14 -11.71 -2.56
CA LYS A 28 1.52 -12.15 -1.31
C LYS A 28 2.53 -12.14 -0.15
N ILE A 29 3.74 -12.64 -0.35
CA ILE A 29 4.74 -12.77 0.71
C ILE A 29 5.23 -11.39 1.16
N SER A 30 5.56 -10.53 0.21
CA SER A 30 6.05 -9.16 0.48
C SER A 30 5.00 -8.35 1.23
N LEU A 31 3.74 -8.40 0.77
CA LEU A 31 2.63 -7.69 1.40
C LEU A 31 2.29 -8.25 2.78
N PHE A 32 2.28 -9.57 2.94
CA PHE A 32 1.99 -10.18 4.22
C PHE A 32 3.00 -9.75 5.29
N SER A 33 4.29 -9.67 4.95
CA SER A 33 5.31 -9.21 5.90
C SER A 33 5.09 -7.77 6.38
N LEU A 34 4.53 -6.91 5.53
CA LEU A 34 4.23 -5.52 5.83
C LEU A 34 2.91 -5.38 6.61
N ALA A 35 1.86 -6.05 6.11
CA ALA A 35 0.53 -6.07 6.72
C ALA A 35 0.44 -6.92 7.99
N SER A 36 1.48 -7.67 8.34
CA SER A 36 1.57 -8.31 9.66
C SER A 36 2.03 -7.34 10.76
N GLN A 37 2.52 -6.14 10.40
CA GLN A 37 3.00 -5.15 11.38
C GLN A 37 1.86 -4.31 11.97
N ASP A 38 0.77 -4.15 11.22
CA ASP A 38 -0.46 -3.45 11.62
C ASP A 38 -1.63 -4.14 10.93
N ASP A 39 -2.79 -4.24 11.58
CA ASP A 39 -4.02 -4.65 10.90
C ASP A 39 -4.37 -3.64 9.82
N ILE A 40 -4.60 -4.09 8.58
CA ILE A 40 -4.93 -3.23 7.44
C ILE A 40 -6.11 -3.85 6.70
N ASP A 41 -7.17 -3.07 6.51
CA ASP A 41 -8.34 -3.46 5.73
C ASP A 41 -8.21 -3.03 4.28
N ILE A 42 -7.54 -1.90 4.03
CA ILE A 42 -7.37 -1.32 2.70
C ILE A 42 -5.94 -0.83 2.47
N LEU A 43 -5.36 -1.25 1.36
CA LEU A 43 -4.05 -0.86 0.89
C LEU A 43 -4.17 0.05 -0.34
N ILE A 44 -3.73 1.29 -0.19
CA ILE A 44 -3.59 2.22 -1.29
C ILE A 44 -2.17 2.10 -1.86
N ILE A 45 -2.06 1.92 -3.17
CA ILE A 45 -0.80 1.80 -3.89
C ILE A 45 -0.62 3.03 -4.79
N GLY A 46 0.33 3.89 -4.44
CA GLY A 46 0.75 5.03 -5.23
C GLY A 46 1.88 4.65 -6.17
N THR A 47 1.64 4.73 -7.48
CA THR A 47 2.55 4.20 -8.51
C THR A 47 3.39 5.27 -9.21
N GLY A 48 3.63 6.39 -8.53
CA GLY A 48 4.33 7.55 -9.07
C GLY A 48 3.39 8.47 -9.83
N ALA A 49 3.80 8.89 -11.04
CA ALA A 49 3.10 9.90 -11.83
C ALA A 49 1.80 9.38 -12.48
N SER A 50 1.76 8.11 -12.85
CA SER A 50 0.62 7.49 -13.54
C SER A 50 0.11 6.27 -12.78
N PRO A 51 -1.21 6.03 -12.72
CA PRO A 51 -1.77 4.84 -12.10
C PRO A 51 -1.35 3.60 -12.88
N GLN A 52 -0.75 2.64 -12.18
CA GLN A 52 -0.53 1.28 -12.68
C GLN A 52 -1.45 0.34 -11.91
N PHE A 53 -1.97 -0.69 -12.55
CA PHE A 53 -2.90 -1.62 -11.91
C PHE A 53 -2.22 -2.96 -11.62
N LEU A 54 -2.60 -3.57 -10.51
CA LEU A 54 -2.25 -4.95 -10.16
C LEU A 54 -2.80 -5.90 -11.22
N ALA A 55 -2.05 -6.95 -11.53
CA ALA A 55 -2.56 -8.06 -12.32
C ALA A 55 -3.69 -8.78 -11.56
N ALA A 56 -4.65 -9.35 -12.29
CA ALA A 56 -5.80 -10.05 -11.69
C ALA A 56 -5.38 -11.12 -10.66
N LYS A 57 -4.28 -11.83 -10.93
CA LYS A 57 -3.71 -12.80 -9.98
C LYS A 57 -3.28 -12.15 -8.66
N GLN A 58 -2.59 -11.00 -8.72
CA GLN A 58 -2.16 -10.26 -7.53
C GLN A 58 -3.37 -9.75 -6.74
N GLN A 59 -4.39 -9.23 -7.43
CA GLN A 59 -5.62 -8.77 -6.78
C GLN A 59 -6.31 -9.92 -6.02
N VAL A 60 -6.45 -11.09 -6.65
CA VAL A 60 -7.01 -12.27 -5.99
C VAL A 60 -6.17 -12.69 -4.79
N ASP A 61 -4.85 -12.77 -4.95
CA ASP A 61 -3.94 -13.19 -3.87
C ASP A 61 -4.04 -12.28 -2.63
N ILE A 62 -4.24 -10.97 -2.84
CA ILE A 62 -4.37 -9.97 -1.77
C ILE A 62 -5.77 -9.96 -1.18
N GLN A 63 -6.82 -10.11 -2.00
CA GLN A 63 -8.19 -10.26 -1.51
C GLN A 63 -8.35 -11.49 -0.61
N GLN A 64 -7.60 -12.57 -0.86
CA GLN A 64 -7.56 -13.74 0.04
C GLN A 64 -6.94 -13.45 1.42
N MET A 65 -6.31 -12.29 1.61
CA MET A 65 -5.86 -11.80 2.92
C MET A 65 -6.90 -10.92 3.62
N ASN A 66 -8.09 -10.76 3.04
CA ASN A 66 -9.10 -9.78 3.45
C ASN A 66 -8.62 -8.31 3.35
N ILE A 67 -7.63 -8.05 2.49
CA ILE A 67 -7.10 -6.70 2.25
C ILE A 67 -7.66 -6.21 0.90
N GLY A 68 -8.38 -5.09 0.92
CA GLY A 68 -8.78 -4.37 -0.29
C GLY A 68 -7.58 -3.62 -0.88
N THR A 69 -7.46 -3.56 -2.22
CA THR A 69 -6.37 -2.82 -2.88
C THR A 69 -6.89 -1.76 -3.81
N GLU A 70 -6.35 -0.54 -3.73
CA GLU A 70 -6.62 0.54 -4.69
C GLU A 70 -5.32 1.04 -5.28
N CYS A 71 -5.24 1.18 -6.60
CA CYS A 71 -4.06 1.70 -7.28
C CYS A 71 -4.35 3.07 -7.88
N MET A 72 -3.46 4.03 -7.62
CA MET A 72 -3.59 5.40 -8.11
C MET A 72 -2.22 6.07 -8.24
N ASN A 73 -2.17 7.31 -8.73
CA ASN A 73 -0.92 8.09 -8.70
C ASN A 73 -0.54 8.44 -7.24
N SER A 74 0.74 8.70 -6.98
CA SER A 74 1.24 8.93 -5.62
C SER A 74 0.62 10.15 -4.94
N GLU A 75 0.27 11.20 -5.68
CA GLU A 75 -0.38 12.39 -5.12
C GLU A 75 -1.78 12.05 -4.57
N SER A 76 -2.59 11.35 -5.38
CA SER A 76 -3.93 10.92 -4.99
C SER A 76 -3.87 9.88 -3.88
N ALA A 77 -2.84 9.02 -3.89
CA ALA A 77 -2.62 8.02 -2.86
C ALA A 77 -2.39 8.66 -1.49
N CYS A 78 -1.48 9.64 -1.41
CA CYS A 78 -1.23 10.39 -0.19
C CYS A 78 -2.47 11.13 0.32
N ARG A 79 -3.25 11.75 -0.58
CA ARG A 79 -4.51 12.43 -0.22
C ARG A 79 -5.54 11.45 0.34
N SER A 80 -5.74 10.33 -0.35
CA SER A 80 -6.71 9.30 0.04
C SER A 80 -6.32 8.62 1.35
N PHE A 81 -5.02 8.35 1.55
CA PHE A 81 -4.49 7.86 2.80
C PHE A 81 -4.79 8.82 3.96
N ASN A 82 -4.52 10.11 3.80
CA ASN A 82 -4.81 11.11 4.85
C ASN A 82 -6.31 11.21 5.17
N LEU A 83 -7.18 11.05 4.16
CA LEU A 83 -8.63 11.01 4.38
C LEU A 83 -9.04 9.76 5.17
N LEU A 84 -8.53 8.59 4.78
CA LEU A 84 -8.86 7.31 5.42
C LEU A 84 -8.18 7.11 6.78
N LEU A 85 -7.08 7.79 7.07
CA LEU A 85 -6.44 7.78 8.39
C LEU A 85 -7.39 8.27 9.50
N SER A 86 -8.31 9.16 9.17
CA SER A 86 -9.33 9.68 10.10
C SER A 86 -10.57 8.79 10.18
N ASP A 87 -10.65 7.77 9.32
CA ASP A 87 -11.76 6.83 9.26
C ASP A 87 -11.58 5.68 10.27
N ILE A 88 -12.59 4.81 10.36
CA ILE A 88 -12.60 3.66 11.26
C ILE A 88 -11.75 2.52 10.68
N ARG A 89 -11.66 2.43 9.35
CA ARG A 89 -10.93 1.38 8.65
C ARG A 89 -9.43 1.57 8.79
N ASN A 90 -8.70 0.48 8.97
CA ASN A 90 -7.26 0.55 8.98
C ASN A 90 -6.72 0.62 7.55
N VAL A 91 -5.97 1.69 7.27
CA VAL A 91 -5.42 1.96 5.94
C VAL A 91 -3.90 1.80 5.93
N GLY A 92 -3.40 1.14 4.89
CA GLY A 92 -1.99 1.12 4.51
C GLY A 92 -1.77 1.90 3.22
N LEU A 93 -0.61 2.53 3.10
CA LEU A 93 -0.13 3.24 1.92
C LEU A 93 1.19 2.63 1.49
N LEU A 94 1.26 2.20 0.23
CA LEU A 94 2.47 1.75 -0.43
C LEU A 94 2.80 2.75 -1.54
N LEU A 95 3.93 3.45 -1.44
CA LEU A 95 4.43 4.33 -2.48
C LEU A 95 5.56 3.64 -3.22
N LEU A 96 5.45 3.58 -4.55
CA LEU A 96 6.47 3.09 -5.48
C LEU A 96 7.29 4.25 -6.06
#